data_AF-A0A5Z3YH48-F1
#
_entry.id   AF-A0A5Z3YH48-F1
#
_cell.length_a   1.000
_cell.length_b   1.000
_cell.length_c   1.000
_cell.angle_alpha   90.00
_cell.angle_beta   90.00
_cell.angle_gamma   90.00
#
_symmetry.space_group_name_H-M   'P 1'
#
loop_
_entity.id
_entity.type
_entity.pdbx_description
1 polymer ?
#
loop_
_entity_poly.entity_id
_entity_poly.type
_entity_poly.pdbx_seq_one_letter_code
_entity_poly.pdbx_strand_id
1 'polypeptide(L)'
;MNQVYSLSELTDNLVPFTAHRVMSSLIWCNNDVRDEKKLKKSCSYIVIPGSVAPSKVFYAERYGGSGIQRNGGGARCGFDGRYQIKGIGANPLVGQGTDGRHSNGALGAVHAMYEALWGDALEQILPYGAVRTKAVLLTNIYSDKVYDITKRKSRRALMIREPVVRPAHFERAPYFRPQQKYAAELIHDAQRVRSVISMLPANLPLPGGGPSEDAKSNLRLYCIEGLCELARREAWQMAFCRTRFLRLTTSPSNIAMDGRLMDFNGLSCLFPGNYPNDFGQQLRLNELMKEPMVLQQGLVDLCLYLGKYSFDHEFTLFARQEIEFTFQKTFREACYYCYLELLGIPVELLPKEDIPDVLKQLVDSFIVLLNNQSYMLYHQESDKKDDSPLQKMAIELARCSCDPAYSSVNHAKNDVNFTNALRCFIQGIQWLIQTCIKEEENIDIKSLLTHMEQHIRKRLQPRKCLEKIYMYEKIADLLDEHSDDHIYLQEAFSVMGARMQFFSREAFGHISPSRFTL
;
A
#
# COMPACT_ATOMS: atom_id res chain seq x y z
N MET A 1 -27.82 4.10 -9.30
CA MET A 1 -27.08 4.02 -8.02
C MET A 1 -26.63 2.59 -7.87
N ASN A 2 -25.35 2.31 -8.14
CA ASN A 2 -24.84 0.94 -8.00
C ASN A 2 -24.68 0.63 -6.52
N GLN A 3 -25.35 -0.43 -6.07
CA GLN A 3 -25.20 -0.96 -4.72
C GLN A 3 -23.77 -1.49 -4.60
N VAL A 4 -22.91 -0.76 -3.88
CA VAL A 4 -21.59 -1.27 -3.51
C VAL A 4 -21.85 -2.42 -2.55
N TYR A 5 -21.56 -3.64 -2.99
CA TYR A 5 -21.78 -4.81 -2.17
C TYR A 5 -20.83 -4.78 -0.96
N SER A 6 -21.40 -5.00 0.22
CA SER A 6 -20.67 -5.14 1.46
C SER A 6 -20.08 -6.54 1.58
N LEU A 7 -19.01 -6.70 2.36
CA LEU A 7 -18.44 -8.01 2.66
C LEU A 7 -19.49 -9.01 3.19
N SER A 8 -20.52 -8.53 3.89
CA SER A 8 -21.62 -9.33 4.43
C SER A 8 -22.43 -10.06 3.35
N GLU A 9 -22.44 -9.56 2.11
CA GLU A 9 -23.19 -10.16 1.01
C GLU A 9 -22.41 -11.31 0.34
N LEU A 10 -21.11 -11.42 0.57
CA LEU A 10 -20.29 -12.54 0.10
C LEU A 10 -20.42 -13.77 1.02
N THR A 11 -21.64 -14.24 1.24
CA THR A 11 -21.98 -15.27 2.25
C THR A 11 -21.18 -16.57 2.10
N ASP A 12 -20.96 -17.03 0.86
CA ASP A 12 -20.14 -18.23 0.56
C ASP A 12 -18.65 -18.06 0.89
N ASN A 13 -18.20 -16.82 1.09
CA ASN A 13 -16.86 -16.52 1.59
C ASN A 13 -16.81 -16.48 3.12
N LEU A 14 -17.93 -16.53 3.86
CA LEU A 14 -17.95 -16.34 5.30
C LEU A 14 -18.07 -17.67 6.03
N VAL A 15 -17.02 -18.04 6.78
CA VAL A 15 -17.00 -19.28 7.57
C VAL A 15 -17.17 -18.94 9.05
N PRO A 16 -18.26 -19.40 9.71
CA PRO A 16 -18.49 -19.07 11.11
C PRO A 16 -17.46 -19.73 12.02
N PHE A 17 -17.08 -19.04 13.09
CA PHE A 17 -16.30 -19.59 14.19
C PHE A 17 -16.60 -18.84 15.48
N THR A 18 -16.37 -19.51 16.61
CA THR A 18 -16.64 -18.94 17.94
C THR A 18 -15.38 -18.32 18.54
N ALA A 19 -15.52 -17.11 19.08
CA ALA A 19 -14.50 -16.46 19.89
C ALA A 19 -15.07 -16.07 21.25
N HIS A 20 -14.20 -15.94 22.25
CA HIS A 20 -14.56 -15.68 23.64
C HIS A 20 -14.06 -14.33 24.08
N ARG A 21 -14.86 -13.66 24.92
CA ARG A 21 -14.55 -12.34 25.43
C ARG A 21 -13.25 -12.37 26.25
N VAL A 22 -12.39 -11.38 26.04
CA VAL A 22 -11.14 -11.20 26.77
C VAL A 22 -11.07 -9.81 27.40
N MET A 23 -10.19 -9.66 28.39
CA MET A 23 -9.81 -8.34 28.88
C MET A 23 -8.87 -7.68 27.88
N SER A 24 -9.18 -6.43 27.54
CA SER A 24 -8.30 -5.60 26.73
C SER A 24 -8.44 -4.13 27.10
N SER A 25 -7.51 -3.33 26.60
CA SER A 25 -7.44 -1.88 26.79
C SER A 25 -7.21 -1.21 25.45
N LEU A 26 -7.87 -0.08 25.23
CA LEU A 26 -7.65 0.73 24.03
C LEU A 26 -6.31 1.43 24.17
N ILE A 27 -5.42 1.27 23.19
CA ILE A 27 -4.10 1.92 23.19
C ILE A 27 -3.91 2.86 22.00
N TRP A 28 -4.79 2.79 21.01
CA TRP A 28 -4.83 3.72 19.89
C TRP A 28 -6.21 3.68 19.24
N CYS A 29 -6.69 4.83 18.79
CA CYS A 29 -8.00 5.00 18.17
C CYS A 29 -7.92 6.09 17.09
N ASN A 30 -8.60 5.89 15.97
CA ASN A 30 -8.73 6.92 14.95
C ASN A 30 -9.81 7.94 15.37
N ASN A 31 -9.64 9.20 14.98
CA ASN A 31 -10.54 10.31 15.32
C ASN A 31 -11.97 10.12 14.81
N ASP A 32 -12.19 9.24 13.81
CA ASP A 32 -13.53 8.96 13.27
C ASP A 32 -14.34 7.96 14.12
N VAL A 33 -13.75 7.38 15.18
CA VAL A 33 -14.44 6.48 16.11
C VAL A 33 -15.23 7.29 17.14
N ARG A 34 -16.57 7.30 16.98
CA ARG A 34 -17.47 8.07 17.86
C ARG A 34 -17.74 7.44 19.23
N ASP A 35 -17.66 6.10 19.34
CA ASP A 35 -18.00 5.37 20.57
C ASP A 35 -16.97 4.26 20.84
N GLU A 36 -15.87 4.68 21.46
CA GLU A 36 -14.75 3.81 21.83
C GLU A 36 -15.17 2.69 22.78
N LYS A 37 -16.08 2.96 23.71
CA LYS A 37 -16.56 1.99 24.70
C LYS A 37 -17.33 0.87 24.01
N LYS A 38 -18.21 1.21 23.07
CA LYS A 38 -18.96 0.23 22.27
C LYS A 38 -18.06 -0.54 21.32
N LEU A 39 -17.10 0.12 20.68
CA LEU A 39 -16.11 -0.55 19.81
C LEU A 39 -15.33 -1.59 20.60
N LYS A 40 -14.74 -1.18 21.74
CA LYS A 40 -14.01 -2.08 22.64
C LYS A 40 -14.88 -3.27 23.06
N LYS A 41 -16.09 -3.02 23.58
CA LYS A 41 -17.01 -4.09 24.02
C LYS A 41 -17.34 -5.08 22.89
N SER A 42 -17.44 -4.61 21.65
CA SER A 42 -17.80 -5.44 20.49
C SER A 42 -16.62 -6.23 19.92
N CYS A 43 -15.40 -5.77 20.16
CA CYS A 43 -14.18 -6.29 19.52
C CYS A 43 -13.19 -6.99 20.46
N SER A 44 -13.39 -6.98 21.78
CA SER A 44 -12.54 -7.69 22.76
C SER A 44 -12.79 -9.20 22.80
N TYR A 45 -12.51 -9.93 21.72
CA TYR A 45 -12.71 -11.39 21.62
C TYR A 45 -11.46 -12.08 21.05
N ILE A 46 -11.19 -13.31 21.49
CA ILE A 46 -10.12 -14.20 20.98
C ILE A 46 -10.63 -15.64 20.91
N VAL A 47 -10.16 -16.42 19.93
CA VAL A 47 -10.36 -17.87 19.85
C VAL A 47 -9.54 -18.56 20.94
N ILE A 48 -10.22 -19.02 21.99
CA ILE A 48 -9.63 -19.75 23.12
C ILE A 48 -10.41 -21.06 23.29
N PRO A 49 -9.86 -22.21 22.86
CA PRO A 49 -10.53 -23.50 23.01
C PRO A 49 -10.86 -23.80 24.48
N GLY A 50 -12.09 -24.25 24.74
CA GLY A 50 -12.53 -24.65 26.09
C GLY A 50 -12.80 -23.50 27.06
N SER A 51 -12.77 -22.24 26.61
CA SER A 51 -13.11 -21.10 27.46
C SER A 51 -14.61 -21.07 27.80
N VAL A 52 -14.91 -20.77 29.07
CA VAL A 52 -16.28 -20.57 29.57
C VAL A 52 -16.72 -19.09 29.54
N ALA A 53 -15.84 -18.18 29.09
CA ALA A 53 -16.16 -16.77 28.98
C ALA A 53 -17.25 -16.54 27.91
N PRO A 54 -18.04 -15.44 28.01
CA PRO A 54 -19.08 -15.11 27.04
C PRO A 54 -18.56 -15.19 25.60
N SER A 55 -19.27 -15.94 24.77
CA SER A 55 -18.88 -16.19 23.39
C SER A 55 -19.67 -15.33 22.40
N LYS A 56 -19.09 -15.15 21.22
CA LYS A 56 -19.71 -14.48 20.08
C LYS A 56 -19.25 -15.19 18.80
N VAL A 57 -20.16 -15.30 17.83
CA VAL A 57 -19.83 -15.83 16.50
C VAL A 57 -19.20 -14.72 15.66
N PHE A 58 -18.09 -15.06 15.03
CA PHE A 58 -17.40 -14.27 14.02
C PHE A 58 -17.33 -15.08 12.72
N TYR A 59 -17.02 -14.41 11.62
CA TYR A 59 -16.84 -15.02 10.32
C TYR A 59 -15.39 -14.87 9.86
N ALA A 60 -14.78 -15.96 9.42
CA ALA A 60 -13.50 -15.94 8.74
C ALA A 60 -13.75 -15.72 7.25
N GLU A 61 -13.09 -14.73 6.67
CA GLU A 61 -13.23 -14.36 5.26
C GLU A 61 -12.38 -15.27 4.38
N ARG A 62 -13.01 -16.04 3.50
CA ARG A 62 -12.35 -16.83 2.47
C ARG A 62 -12.00 -15.96 1.29
N TYR A 63 -10.77 -16.09 0.85
CA TYR A 63 -10.27 -15.48 -0.37
C TYR A 63 -9.04 -16.25 -0.85
N GLY A 64 -8.77 -16.12 -2.14
CA GLY A 64 -7.69 -16.75 -2.85
C GLY A 64 -6.52 -15.82 -3.15
N GLY A 65 -5.88 -16.11 -4.27
CA GLY A 65 -4.86 -15.27 -4.88
C GLY A 65 -3.43 -15.57 -4.45
N SER A 66 -2.50 -14.91 -5.13
CA SER A 66 -1.08 -15.02 -4.83
C SER A 66 -0.75 -14.45 -3.44
N GLY A 67 0.25 -15.01 -2.76
CA GLY A 67 0.75 -14.50 -1.49
C GLY A 67 0.01 -14.99 -0.22
N ILE A 68 -1.13 -15.68 -0.34
CA ILE A 68 -1.85 -16.22 0.85
C ILE A 68 -1.27 -17.52 1.41
N GLN A 69 -0.18 -18.03 0.80
CA GLN A 69 0.50 -19.28 1.16
C GLN A 69 -0.46 -20.48 1.19
N ARG A 70 -0.53 -21.19 2.32
CA ARG A 70 -1.38 -22.38 2.52
C ARG A 70 -2.72 -22.05 3.18
N ASN A 71 -2.99 -20.79 3.49
CA ASN A 71 -4.23 -20.40 4.15
C ASN A 71 -5.40 -20.29 3.16
N GLY A 72 -6.62 -20.43 3.67
CA GLY A 72 -7.86 -20.33 2.88
C GLY A 72 -8.47 -18.93 2.85
N GLY A 73 -7.72 -17.91 3.26
CA GLY A 73 -8.16 -16.53 3.43
C GLY A 73 -7.63 -15.92 4.73
N GLY A 74 -8.48 -15.14 5.41
CA GLY A 74 -8.16 -14.41 6.63
C GLY A 74 -8.02 -15.30 7.85
N ALA A 75 -6.97 -16.13 7.91
CA ALA A 75 -6.75 -17.20 8.90
C ALA A 75 -6.60 -16.75 10.38
N ARG A 76 -6.48 -15.44 10.60
CA ARG A 76 -6.34 -14.78 11.91
C ARG A 76 -7.22 -13.56 12.06
N CYS A 77 -8.25 -13.47 11.21
CA CYS A 77 -9.20 -12.38 11.19
C CYS A 77 -10.59 -12.88 11.58
N GLY A 78 -11.37 -12.03 12.22
CA GLY A 78 -12.77 -12.27 12.52
C GLY A 78 -13.62 -11.08 12.13
N PHE A 79 -14.61 -11.30 11.29
CA PHE A 79 -15.61 -10.34 10.88
C PHE A 79 -16.90 -10.54 11.68
N ASP A 80 -17.47 -9.48 12.25
CA ASP A 80 -18.70 -9.58 13.06
C ASP A 80 -19.95 -8.99 12.40
N GLY A 81 -19.90 -8.73 11.09
CA GLY A 81 -20.93 -8.00 10.36
C GLY A 81 -20.68 -6.49 10.29
N ARG A 82 -19.81 -5.93 11.16
CA ARG A 82 -19.51 -4.49 11.21
C ARG A 82 -18.02 -4.18 11.15
N TYR A 83 -17.21 -4.93 11.87
CA TYR A 83 -15.77 -4.72 12.02
C TYR A 83 -15.02 -6.00 11.66
N GLN A 84 -13.83 -5.83 11.10
CA GLN A 84 -12.86 -6.90 10.94
C GLN A 84 -11.77 -6.77 12.01
N ILE A 85 -11.53 -7.84 12.74
CA ILE A 85 -10.57 -7.90 13.85
C ILE A 85 -9.42 -8.82 13.47
N LYS A 86 -8.21 -8.27 13.33
CA LYS A 86 -6.98 -9.03 13.09
C LYS A 86 -6.30 -9.35 14.42
N GLY A 87 -5.78 -10.57 14.57
CA GLY A 87 -5.18 -11.05 15.81
C GLY A 87 -6.16 -11.77 16.73
N ILE A 88 -7.37 -12.08 16.25
CA ILE A 88 -8.43 -12.76 17.00
C ILE A 88 -8.06 -14.22 17.35
N GLY A 89 -7.00 -14.77 16.77
CA GLY A 89 -6.59 -16.17 16.95
C GLY A 89 -6.87 -17.02 15.70
N ALA A 90 -6.37 -18.25 15.75
CA ALA A 90 -6.47 -19.23 14.66
C ALA A 90 -7.93 -19.62 14.39
N ASN A 91 -8.37 -19.51 13.15
CA ASN A 91 -9.74 -19.84 12.72
C ASN A 91 -9.75 -21.00 11.70
N PRO A 92 -10.92 -21.39 11.16
CA PRO A 92 -11.02 -22.51 10.21
C PRO A 92 -10.21 -22.39 8.91
N LEU A 93 -9.72 -21.19 8.58
CA LEU A 93 -8.96 -20.93 7.35
C LEU A 93 -7.45 -21.07 7.51
N VAL A 94 -6.96 -21.44 8.70
CA VAL A 94 -5.56 -21.85 8.89
C VAL A 94 -5.31 -23.15 8.13
N GLY A 95 -4.41 -23.11 7.14
CA GLY A 95 -4.07 -24.27 6.33
C GLY A 95 -3.18 -25.28 7.04
N GLN A 96 -3.25 -26.55 6.61
CA GLN A 96 -2.30 -27.57 7.04
C GLN A 96 -0.85 -27.17 6.69
N GLY A 97 0.06 -27.32 7.66
CA GLY A 97 1.47 -26.97 7.49
C GLY A 97 1.74 -25.47 7.33
N THR A 98 0.84 -24.62 7.83
CA THR A 98 1.12 -23.19 8.09
C THR A 98 2.18 -23.08 9.19
N ASP A 99 3.10 -22.13 9.07
CA ASP A 99 4.21 -21.96 10.01
C ASP A 99 3.73 -21.63 11.45
N GLY A 100 4.60 -21.85 12.44
CA GLY A 100 4.28 -21.62 13.86
C GLY A 100 3.83 -20.19 14.17
N ARG A 101 4.32 -19.21 13.41
CA ARG A 101 4.01 -17.78 13.58
C ARG A 101 2.61 -17.42 13.09
N HIS A 102 2.10 -18.05 12.04
CA HIS A 102 0.77 -17.77 11.52
C HIS A 102 -0.29 -18.78 11.98
N SER A 103 0.12 -19.96 12.45
CA SER A 103 -0.78 -21.02 12.89
C SER A 103 -1.52 -20.71 14.21
N ASN A 104 -0.98 -19.86 15.09
CA ASN A 104 -1.64 -19.48 16.35
C ASN A 104 -2.64 -18.30 16.19
N GLY A 105 -2.59 -17.62 15.04
CA GLY A 105 -3.43 -16.47 14.69
C GLY A 105 -3.28 -15.23 15.59
N ALA A 106 -2.20 -15.13 16.37
CA ALA A 106 -1.92 -13.97 17.19
C ALA A 106 -1.34 -12.80 16.37
N LEU A 107 -1.55 -11.58 16.87
CA LEU A 107 -0.90 -10.37 16.39
C LEU A 107 -0.20 -9.71 17.58
N GLY A 108 1.10 -9.41 17.46
CA GLY A 108 1.84 -8.69 18.50
C GLY A 108 1.51 -7.20 18.47
N ALA A 109 1.53 -6.56 19.64
CA ALA A 109 1.20 -5.13 19.78
C ALA A 109 2.08 -4.22 18.92
N VAL A 110 3.38 -4.51 18.81
CA VAL A 110 4.30 -3.75 17.95
C VAL A 110 3.85 -3.76 16.48
N HIS A 111 3.44 -4.92 15.97
CA HIS A 111 3.00 -5.09 14.58
C HIS A 111 1.65 -4.38 14.34
N ALA A 112 0.71 -4.50 15.30
CA ALA A 112 -0.58 -3.82 15.22
C ALA A 112 -0.43 -2.30 15.18
N MET A 113 0.42 -1.74 16.05
CA MET A 113 0.69 -0.31 16.08
C MET A 113 1.44 0.17 14.84
N TYR A 114 2.42 -0.60 14.36
CA TYR A 114 3.12 -0.27 13.13
C TYR A 114 2.17 -0.19 11.93
N GLU A 115 1.27 -1.18 11.78
CA GLU A 115 0.27 -1.21 10.72
C GLU A 115 -0.75 -0.06 10.87
N ALA A 116 -1.17 0.29 12.09
CA ALA A 116 -2.06 1.40 12.35
C ALA A 116 -1.44 2.76 11.97
N LEU A 117 -0.20 3.01 12.38
CA LEU A 117 0.52 4.26 12.09
C LEU A 117 0.77 4.44 10.59
N TRP A 118 1.21 3.38 9.89
CA TRP A 118 1.35 3.42 8.44
C TRP A 118 0.01 3.58 7.73
N GLY A 119 -1.04 2.87 8.17
CA GLY A 119 -2.36 2.99 7.56
C GLY A 119 -2.91 4.43 7.60
N ASP A 120 -2.72 5.12 8.73
CA ASP A 120 -3.19 6.50 8.91
C ASP A 120 -2.33 7.53 8.16
N ALA A 121 -1.02 7.26 8.00
CA ALA A 121 -0.14 8.08 7.16
C ALA A 121 -0.42 7.90 5.66
N LEU A 122 -0.63 6.64 5.23
CA LEU A 122 -0.84 6.28 3.84
C LEU A 122 -2.19 6.70 3.31
N GLU A 123 -3.25 6.64 4.12
CA GLU A 123 -4.59 7.12 3.72
C GLU A 123 -4.54 8.52 3.10
N GLN A 124 -3.70 9.38 3.68
CA GLN A 124 -3.59 10.76 3.24
C GLN A 124 -2.80 10.94 1.95
N ILE A 125 -1.69 10.21 1.80
CA ILE A 125 -0.74 10.49 0.72
C ILE A 125 -0.99 9.63 -0.51
N LEU A 126 -1.55 8.43 -0.32
CA LEU A 126 -1.77 7.49 -1.39
C LEU A 126 -2.83 8.03 -2.37
N PRO A 127 -2.63 7.82 -3.69
CA PRO A 127 -3.53 8.40 -4.69
C PRO A 127 -5.00 7.97 -4.55
N TYR A 128 -5.25 6.75 -4.08
CA TYR A 128 -6.59 6.23 -3.79
C TYR A 128 -6.81 5.93 -2.31
N GLY A 129 -5.87 6.28 -1.43
CA GLY A 129 -5.94 6.05 0.01
C GLY A 129 -5.56 4.63 0.47
N ALA A 130 -5.87 4.34 1.73
CA ALA A 130 -5.59 3.12 2.46
C ALA A 130 -6.79 2.67 3.31
N VAL A 131 -6.96 1.36 3.48
CA VAL A 131 -7.98 0.84 4.41
C VAL A 131 -7.54 1.14 5.84
N ARG A 132 -8.33 1.96 6.54
CA ARG A 132 -7.93 2.48 7.84
C ARG A 132 -8.15 1.48 8.97
N THR A 133 -7.15 1.38 9.83
CA THR A 133 -7.33 0.84 11.19
C THR A 133 -8.16 1.84 11.99
N LYS A 134 -9.22 1.36 12.64
CA LYS A 134 -10.10 2.14 13.51
C LYS A 134 -9.56 2.20 14.93
N ALA A 135 -9.01 1.09 15.43
CA ALA A 135 -8.47 1.03 16.79
C ALA A 135 -7.49 -0.14 16.97
N VAL A 136 -6.65 -0.03 17.99
CA VAL A 136 -5.81 -1.12 18.49
C VAL A 136 -6.12 -1.36 19.96
N LEU A 137 -6.48 -2.60 20.30
CA LEU A 137 -6.71 -3.04 21.66
C LEU A 137 -5.55 -3.93 22.12
N LEU A 138 -4.96 -3.60 23.26
CA LEU A 138 -3.94 -4.40 23.93
C LEU A 138 -4.61 -5.40 24.87
N THR A 139 -4.30 -6.68 24.75
CA THR A 139 -4.86 -7.72 25.63
C THR A 139 -3.94 -8.01 26.80
N ASN A 140 -4.47 -8.67 27.83
CA ASN A 140 -3.67 -9.20 28.94
C ASN A 140 -2.95 -10.53 28.61
N ILE A 141 -3.02 -11.00 27.37
CA ILE A 141 -2.44 -12.26 26.92
C ILE A 141 -1.10 -11.99 26.24
N TYR A 142 -0.07 -12.75 26.58
CA TYR A 142 1.25 -12.67 25.95
C TYR A 142 1.40 -13.70 24.83
N SER A 143 2.15 -13.35 23.79
CA SER A 143 2.62 -14.31 22.80
C SER A 143 3.97 -14.91 23.20
N ASP A 144 4.25 -16.13 22.75
CA ASP A 144 5.54 -16.77 22.98
C ASP A 144 6.70 -15.98 22.35
N LYS A 145 7.79 -15.79 23.11
CA LYS A 145 8.97 -14.98 22.75
C LYS A 145 9.62 -15.37 21.41
N VAL A 146 9.41 -16.61 20.96
CA VAL A 146 10.06 -17.20 19.77
C VAL A 146 9.66 -16.48 18.46
N TYR A 147 8.54 -15.75 18.47
CA TYR A 147 7.93 -15.23 17.24
C TYR A 147 7.96 -13.71 17.09
N ASP A 148 8.62 -12.99 18.00
CA ASP A 148 8.77 -11.53 17.95
C ASP A 148 10.14 -11.12 17.38
N ILE A 149 10.16 -10.20 16.42
CA ILE A 149 11.38 -9.64 15.81
C ILE A 149 12.24 -8.94 16.86
N THR A 150 11.59 -8.32 17.86
CA THR A 150 12.27 -7.67 18.98
C THR A 150 12.86 -8.68 19.98
N LYS A 151 12.51 -9.97 19.86
CA LYS A 151 12.80 -11.05 20.82
C LYS A 151 12.31 -10.76 22.25
N ARG A 152 11.46 -9.74 22.43
CA ARG A 152 10.84 -9.36 23.71
C ARG A 152 9.52 -10.13 23.93
N LYS A 153 8.99 -10.10 25.15
CA LYS A 153 7.64 -10.64 25.42
C LYS A 153 6.60 -9.70 24.79
N SER A 154 6.07 -10.03 23.61
CA SER A 154 4.96 -9.28 23.03
C SER A 154 3.65 -9.57 23.75
N ARG A 155 2.90 -8.53 24.12
CA ARG A 155 1.46 -8.66 24.40
C ARG A 155 0.71 -8.83 23.08
N ARG A 156 -0.31 -9.70 23.07
CA ARG A 156 -1.22 -9.84 21.93
C ARG A 156 -2.08 -8.59 21.83
N ALA A 157 -2.30 -8.16 20.60
CA ALA A 157 -3.19 -7.06 20.26
C ALA A 157 -4.30 -7.53 19.32
N LEU A 158 -5.42 -6.82 19.39
CA LEU A 158 -6.54 -6.91 18.45
C LEU A 158 -6.55 -5.62 17.66
N MET A 159 -6.36 -5.71 16.35
CA MET A 159 -6.40 -4.56 15.45
C MET A 159 -7.73 -4.55 14.71
N ILE A 160 -8.49 -3.47 14.87
CA ILE A 160 -9.84 -3.30 14.34
C ILE A 160 -9.74 -2.45 13.08
N ARG A 161 -10.28 -2.96 11.97
CA ARG A 161 -10.37 -2.24 10.70
C ARG A 161 -11.78 -2.34 10.13
N GLU A 162 -12.07 -1.46 9.18
CA GLU A 162 -13.29 -1.57 8.39
C GLU A 162 -13.25 -2.79 7.46
N PRO A 163 -14.39 -3.47 7.26
CA PRO A 163 -14.49 -4.58 6.32
C PRO A 163 -14.48 -4.05 4.88
N VAL A 164 -13.74 -4.73 4.00
CA VAL A 164 -13.65 -4.36 2.57
C VAL A 164 -13.68 -5.60 1.68
N VAL A 165 -14.25 -5.46 0.49
CA VAL A 165 -14.15 -6.45 -0.58
C VAL A 165 -12.83 -6.23 -1.33
N ARG A 166 -12.25 -7.31 -1.85
CA ARG A 166 -10.91 -7.38 -2.45
C ARG A 166 -10.97 -8.26 -3.69
N PRO A 167 -10.11 -8.04 -4.70
CA PRO A 167 -9.97 -8.94 -5.86
C PRO A 167 -9.85 -10.42 -5.45
N ALA A 168 -9.03 -10.71 -4.44
CA ALA A 168 -8.81 -12.07 -3.94
C ALA A 168 -10.08 -12.80 -3.49
N HIS A 169 -11.16 -12.10 -3.10
CA HIS A 169 -12.41 -12.75 -2.72
C HIS A 169 -13.05 -13.54 -3.88
N PHE A 170 -12.71 -13.18 -5.12
CA PHE A 170 -13.21 -13.80 -6.34
C PHE A 170 -12.20 -14.79 -6.96
N GLU A 171 -11.04 -14.98 -6.33
CA GLU A 171 -9.98 -15.87 -6.79
C GLU A 171 -9.95 -17.18 -6.00
N ARG A 172 -9.39 -18.24 -6.59
CA ARG A 172 -9.19 -19.53 -5.90
C ARG A 172 -8.04 -19.51 -4.90
N ALA A 173 -8.12 -20.37 -3.89
CA ALA A 173 -7.06 -20.69 -2.94
C ALA A 173 -6.52 -22.12 -3.19
N PRO A 174 -5.77 -22.36 -4.29
CA PRO A 174 -5.43 -23.71 -4.75
C PRO A 174 -4.55 -24.52 -3.79
N TYR A 175 -3.78 -23.84 -2.94
CA TYR A 175 -2.88 -24.48 -1.97
C TYR A 175 -3.50 -24.64 -0.58
N PHE A 176 -4.73 -24.16 -0.36
CA PHE A 176 -5.41 -24.31 0.91
C PHE A 176 -5.84 -25.75 1.13
N ARG A 177 -5.35 -26.32 2.23
CA ARG A 177 -5.82 -27.60 2.75
C ARG A 177 -6.39 -27.37 4.14
N PRO A 178 -7.72 -27.54 4.34
CA PRO A 178 -8.33 -27.29 5.63
C PRO A 178 -7.82 -28.29 6.67
N GLN A 179 -7.83 -27.89 7.94
CA GLN A 179 -7.63 -28.84 9.03
C GLN A 179 -8.75 -29.88 9.02
N GLN A 180 -8.44 -31.14 9.36
CA GLN A 180 -9.37 -32.26 9.26
C GLN A 180 -10.71 -31.99 9.96
N LYS A 181 -10.68 -31.34 11.13
CA LYS A 181 -11.88 -30.96 11.89
C LYS A 181 -12.83 -30.00 11.19
N TYR A 182 -12.35 -29.21 10.22
CA TYR A 182 -13.16 -28.24 9.47
C TYR A 182 -13.42 -28.67 8.02
N ALA A 183 -12.83 -29.78 7.58
CA ALA A 183 -12.87 -30.18 6.17
C ALA A 183 -14.30 -30.43 5.66
N ALA A 184 -15.18 -30.97 6.51
CA ALA A 184 -16.58 -31.24 6.16
C ALA A 184 -17.48 -29.99 6.16
N GLU A 185 -17.05 -28.90 6.82
CA GLU A 185 -17.84 -27.67 6.98
C GLU A 185 -17.61 -26.66 5.85
N LEU A 186 -16.58 -26.88 5.02
CA LEU A 186 -16.13 -25.94 4.02
C LEU A 186 -16.58 -26.34 2.62
N ILE A 187 -17.30 -25.44 1.93
CA ILE A 187 -17.61 -25.62 0.52
C ILE A 187 -16.32 -25.73 -0.32
N HIS A 188 -16.36 -26.55 -1.36
CA HIS A 188 -15.21 -26.74 -2.24
C HIS A 188 -14.82 -25.42 -2.90
N ASP A 189 -13.52 -25.09 -2.96
CA ASP A 189 -13.05 -23.77 -3.39
C ASP A 189 -13.49 -23.40 -4.82
N ALA A 190 -13.53 -24.37 -5.74
CA ALA A 190 -14.05 -24.12 -7.09
C ALA A 190 -15.56 -23.79 -7.11
N GLN A 191 -16.35 -24.39 -6.21
CA GLN A 191 -17.79 -24.10 -6.10
C GLN A 191 -17.99 -22.71 -5.48
N ARG A 192 -17.22 -22.37 -4.43
CA ARG A 192 -17.20 -21.03 -3.84
C ARG A 192 -16.95 -19.97 -4.89
N VAL A 193 -15.85 -20.09 -5.66
CA VAL A 193 -15.51 -19.11 -6.70
C VAL A 193 -16.60 -19.01 -7.76
N ARG A 194 -17.15 -20.14 -8.23
CA ARG A 194 -18.26 -20.15 -9.18
C ARG A 194 -19.48 -19.37 -8.66
N SER A 195 -19.76 -19.47 -7.35
CA SER A 195 -20.86 -18.72 -6.73
C SER A 195 -20.55 -17.23 -6.66
N VAL A 196 -19.42 -16.86 -6.06
CA VAL A 196 -19.12 -15.46 -5.75
C VAL A 196 -18.71 -14.62 -6.96
N ILE A 197 -18.14 -15.21 -8.01
CA ILE A 197 -17.71 -14.46 -9.21
C ILE A 197 -18.87 -13.76 -9.92
N SER A 198 -20.10 -14.27 -9.77
CA SER A 198 -21.31 -13.62 -10.30
C SER A 198 -21.58 -12.24 -9.67
N MET A 199 -21.05 -12.00 -8.47
CA MET A 199 -21.17 -10.72 -7.75
C MET A 199 -20.05 -9.73 -8.10
N LEU A 200 -18.99 -10.17 -8.81
CA LEU A 200 -17.86 -9.31 -9.17
C LEU A 200 -18.29 -8.04 -9.93
N PRO A 201 -19.18 -8.06 -10.94
CA PRO A 201 -19.53 -6.86 -11.70
C PRO A 201 -20.00 -5.71 -10.80
N ALA A 202 -20.84 -5.99 -9.82
CA ALA A 202 -21.35 -4.95 -8.93
C ALA A 202 -20.36 -4.50 -7.84
N ASN A 203 -19.23 -5.20 -7.70
CA ASN A 203 -18.12 -4.81 -6.84
C ASN A 203 -17.01 -4.07 -7.61
N LEU A 204 -17.08 -4.00 -8.94
CA LEU A 204 -16.06 -3.29 -9.72
C LEU A 204 -16.19 -1.77 -9.53
N PRO A 205 -15.06 -1.05 -9.43
CA PRO A 205 -15.09 0.40 -9.43
C PRO A 205 -15.55 0.91 -10.81
N LEU A 206 -16.10 2.12 -10.83
CA LEU A 206 -16.50 2.79 -12.06
C LEU A 206 -15.59 3.99 -12.34
N PRO A 207 -15.36 4.32 -13.61
CA PRO A 207 -14.72 5.59 -13.99
C PRO A 207 -15.46 6.79 -13.40
N GLY A 208 -14.77 7.93 -13.26
CA GLY A 208 -15.35 9.16 -12.69
C GLY A 208 -16.61 9.65 -13.42
N GLY A 209 -16.69 9.44 -14.74
CA GLY A 209 -17.87 9.73 -15.57
C GLY A 209 -18.98 8.67 -15.53
N GLY A 210 -18.79 7.59 -14.78
CA GLY A 210 -19.63 6.39 -14.84
C GLY A 210 -19.28 5.48 -16.04
N PRO A 211 -20.01 4.37 -16.21
CA PRO A 211 -19.83 3.48 -17.35
C PRO A 211 -20.30 4.15 -18.64
N SER A 212 -19.70 3.77 -19.77
CA SER A 212 -20.15 4.24 -21.10
C SER A 212 -21.62 3.88 -21.37
N GLU A 213 -22.27 4.58 -22.30
CA GLU A 213 -23.67 4.26 -22.68
C GLU A 213 -23.81 2.81 -23.16
N ASP A 214 -22.84 2.31 -23.92
CA ASP A 214 -22.81 0.93 -24.38
C ASP A 214 -22.66 -0.04 -23.20
N ALA A 215 -21.79 0.27 -22.23
CA ALA A 215 -21.59 -0.56 -21.05
C ALA A 215 -22.83 -0.68 -20.17
N LYS A 216 -23.68 0.35 -20.11
CA LYS A 216 -24.93 0.31 -19.32
C LYS A 216 -25.87 -0.80 -19.76
N SER A 217 -25.84 -1.17 -21.04
CA SER A 217 -26.67 -2.24 -21.61
C SER A 217 -25.91 -3.55 -21.89
N ASN A 218 -24.57 -3.53 -21.81
CA ASN A 218 -23.71 -4.66 -22.10
C ASN A 218 -22.84 -5.03 -20.90
N LEU A 219 -23.22 -6.12 -20.21
CA LEU A 219 -22.50 -6.60 -19.01
C LEU A 219 -21.04 -6.97 -19.30
N ARG A 220 -20.70 -7.45 -20.50
CA ARG A 220 -19.30 -7.77 -20.86
C ARG A 220 -18.46 -6.49 -20.85
N LEU A 221 -18.93 -5.46 -21.56
CA LEU A 221 -18.25 -4.18 -21.64
C LEU A 221 -18.19 -3.50 -20.26
N TYR A 222 -19.27 -3.56 -19.49
CA TYR A 222 -19.30 -3.08 -18.11
C TYR A 222 -18.21 -3.71 -17.24
N CYS A 223 -18.03 -5.03 -17.33
CA CYS A 223 -16.97 -5.72 -16.59
C CYS A 223 -15.57 -5.28 -17.03
N ILE A 224 -15.36 -5.11 -18.35
CA ILE A 224 -14.08 -4.67 -18.91
C ILE A 224 -13.76 -3.26 -18.44
N GLU A 225 -14.70 -2.31 -18.55
CA GLU A 225 -14.52 -0.94 -18.08
C GLU A 225 -14.21 -0.87 -16.59
N GLY A 226 -14.93 -1.65 -15.76
CA GLY A 226 -14.70 -1.69 -14.33
C GLY A 226 -13.36 -2.33 -13.93
N LEU A 227 -12.93 -3.38 -14.64
CA LEU A 227 -11.61 -3.98 -14.43
C LEU A 227 -10.48 -3.06 -14.90
N CYS A 228 -10.66 -2.36 -16.03
CA CYS A 228 -9.71 -1.34 -16.50
C CYS A 228 -9.64 -0.18 -15.51
N GLU A 229 -10.76 0.25 -14.92
CA GLU A 229 -10.75 1.24 -13.86
C GLU A 229 -9.96 0.74 -12.63
N LEU A 230 -10.23 -0.48 -12.16
CA LEU A 230 -9.45 -1.05 -11.07
C LEU A 230 -7.96 -1.09 -11.42
N ALA A 231 -7.60 -1.50 -12.64
CA ALA A 231 -6.23 -1.50 -13.14
C ALA A 231 -5.56 -0.12 -13.05
N ARG A 232 -6.28 0.96 -13.42
CA ARG A 232 -5.77 2.33 -13.27
C ARG A 232 -5.50 2.66 -11.82
N ARG A 233 -6.41 2.30 -10.91
CA ARG A 233 -6.26 2.59 -9.48
C ARG A 233 -5.06 1.88 -8.88
N GLU A 234 -4.93 0.59 -9.15
CA GLU A 234 -3.79 -0.22 -8.71
C GLU A 234 -2.47 0.27 -9.29
N ALA A 235 -2.45 0.63 -10.58
CA ALA A 235 -1.28 1.18 -11.26
C ALA A 235 -0.78 2.48 -10.61
N TRP A 236 -1.68 3.42 -10.31
CA TRP A 236 -1.35 4.68 -9.62
C TRP A 236 -0.80 4.46 -8.22
N GLN A 237 -1.45 3.60 -7.42
CA GLN A 237 -0.96 3.23 -6.09
C GLN A 237 0.46 2.68 -6.15
N MET A 238 0.71 1.78 -7.09
CA MET A 238 2.00 1.12 -7.26
C MET A 238 3.08 2.05 -7.80
N ALA A 239 2.75 2.93 -8.74
CA ALA A 239 3.69 3.93 -9.22
C ALA A 239 4.10 4.89 -8.10
N PHE A 240 3.14 5.36 -7.30
CA PHE A 240 3.41 6.19 -6.13
C PHE A 240 4.34 5.47 -5.14
N CYS A 241 4.00 4.25 -4.73
CA CYS A 241 4.84 3.48 -3.81
C CYS A 241 6.25 3.21 -4.36
N ARG A 242 6.37 2.83 -5.65
CA ARG A 242 7.66 2.59 -6.31
C ARG A 242 8.56 3.81 -6.29
N THR A 243 8.06 4.96 -6.75
CA THR A 243 8.87 6.19 -6.81
C THR A 243 9.25 6.69 -5.42
N ARG A 244 8.46 6.34 -4.39
CA ARG A 244 8.77 6.64 -2.98
C ARG A 244 9.54 5.55 -2.26
N PHE A 245 9.98 4.50 -2.94
CA PHE A 245 10.73 3.40 -2.33
C PHE A 245 9.97 2.71 -1.19
N LEU A 246 8.63 2.67 -1.25
CA LEU A 246 7.78 2.02 -0.27
C LEU A 246 7.46 0.60 -0.75
N ARG A 247 8.15 -0.40 -0.19
CA ARG A 247 7.88 -1.81 -0.47
C ARG A 247 6.78 -2.30 0.45
N LEU A 248 5.66 -2.77 -0.09
CA LEU A 248 4.46 -3.10 0.70
C LEU A 248 4.35 -4.59 1.07
N THR A 249 4.93 -5.48 0.27
CA THR A 249 4.61 -6.91 0.18
C THR A 249 3.13 -7.17 -0.17
N THR A 250 2.66 -6.50 -1.21
CA THR A 250 1.25 -6.53 -1.62
C THR A 250 0.90 -7.73 -2.51
N SER A 251 -0.38 -8.01 -2.60
CA SER A 251 -1.00 -8.99 -3.49
C SER A 251 -2.49 -8.63 -3.66
N PRO A 252 -3.26 -9.34 -4.51
CA PRO A 252 -4.70 -9.12 -4.66
C PRO A 252 -5.52 -9.25 -3.36
N SER A 253 -4.94 -9.82 -2.29
CA SER A 253 -5.56 -9.89 -0.96
C SER A 253 -5.26 -8.68 -0.07
N ASN A 254 -4.40 -7.76 -0.52
CA ASN A 254 -3.93 -6.59 0.22
C ASN A 254 -4.35 -5.28 -0.45
N ILE A 255 -5.33 -5.34 -1.35
CA ILE A 255 -5.97 -4.17 -1.97
C ILE A 255 -7.49 -4.37 -2.01
N ALA A 256 -8.24 -3.30 -1.77
CA ALA A 256 -9.69 -3.28 -1.85
C ALA A 256 -10.16 -3.04 -3.29
N MET A 257 -11.41 -3.40 -3.59
CA MET A 257 -12.02 -3.19 -4.92
C MET A 257 -12.11 -1.71 -5.33
N ASP A 258 -12.02 -0.79 -4.37
CA ASP A 258 -11.99 0.66 -4.63
C ASP A 258 -10.58 1.20 -4.91
N GLY A 259 -9.54 0.35 -4.85
CA GLY A 259 -8.14 0.70 -5.04
C GLY A 259 -7.37 1.03 -3.76
N ARG A 260 -7.99 1.01 -2.58
CA ARG A 260 -7.30 1.29 -1.31
C ARG A 260 -6.38 0.14 -0.89
N LEU A 261 -5.14 0.46 -0.56
CA LEU A 261 -4.15 -0.52 -0.08
C LEU A 261 -4.40 -0.89 1.39
N MET A 262 -3.96 -2.09 1.80
CA MET A 262 -4.07 -2.54 3.18
C MET A 262 -3.00 -3.59 3.57
N ASP A 263 -2.96 -3.97 4.84
CA ASP A 263 -1.98 -4.91 5.41
C ASP A 263 -0.52 -4.40 5.35
N PHE A 264 -0.28 -3.26 6.00
CA PHE A 264 1.02 -2.58 6.00
C PHE A 264 2.07 -3.20 6.93
N ASN A 265 1.80 -4.35 7.53
CA ASN A 265 2.76 -4.98 8.42
C ASN A 265 4.05 -5.38 7.67
N GLY A 266 3.96 -5.68 6.37
CA GLY A 266 5.12 -6.00 5.53
C GLY A 266 5.88 -4.79 4.99
N LEU A 267 5.33 -3.59 5.19
CA LEU A 267 5.87 -2.34 4.65
C LEU A 267 7.31 -2.11 5.11
N SER A 268 8.15 -1.60 4.20
CA SER A 268 9.48 -1.08 4.46
C SER A 268 9.77 0.14 3.55
N CYS A 269 10.27 1.23 4.13
CA CYS A 269 10.73 2.41 3.38
C CYS A 269 12.21 2.23 2.98
N LEU A 270 12.46 1.81 1.75
CA LEU A 270 13.79 1.46 1.20
C LEU A 270 14.54 2.65 0.59
N PHE A 271 14.36 3.84 1.17
CA PHE A 271 14.92 5.07 0.62
C PHE A 271 16.46 4.98 0.53
N PRO A 272 17.08 5.44 -0.58
CA PRO A 272 18.53 5.37 -0.74
C PRO A 272 19.28 6.07 0.39
N GLY A 273 20.34 5.43 0.89
CA GLY A 273 21.17 5.92 1.99
C GLY A 273 20.70 5.53 3.39
N ASN A 274 19.49 4.99 3.55
CA ASN A 274 19.00 4.51 4.86
C ASN A 274 19.53 3.12 5.25
N TYR A 275 19.90 2.30 4.25
CA TYR A 275 20.37 0.94 4.46
C TYR A 275 21.72 0.71 3.78
N PRO A 276 22.59 -0.14 4.35
CA PRO A 276 23.77 -0.59 3.63
C PRO A 276 23.38 -1.33 2.34
N ASN A 277 24.20 -1.23 1.31
CA ASN A 277 24.04 -1.97 0.07
C ASN A 277 24.46 -3.44 0.23
N ASP A 278 23.62 -4.22 0.92
CA ASP A 278 23.81 -5.66 1.10
C ASP A 278 22.82 -6.50 0.27
N PHE A 279 23.04 -7.82 0.25
CA PHE A 279 22.16 -8.76 -0.45
C PHE A 279 20.70 -8.67 0.01
N GLY A 280 20.47 -8.44 1.31
CA GLY A 280 19.13 -8.29 1.87
C GLY A 280 18.44 -7.06 1.28
N GLN A 281 19.11 -5.92 1.25
CA GLN A 281 18.59 -4.69 0.66
C GLN A 281 18.29 -4.86 -0.84
N GLN A 282 19.19 -5.49 -1.59
CA GLN A 282 18.99 -5.78 -3.02
C GLN A 282 17.79 -6.69 -3.26
N LEU A 283 17.58 -7.71 -2.43
CA LEU A 283 16.40 -8.57 -2.49
C LEU A 283 15.12 -7.76 -2.28
N ARG A 284 15.10 -6.87 -1.26
CA ARG A 284 13.92 -6.03 -0.98
C ARG A 284 13.63 -5.02 -2.09
N LEU A 285 14.65 -4.48 -2.73
CA LEU A 285 14.49 -3.62 -3.92
C LEU A 285 13.95 -4.41 -5.11
N ASN A 286 14.44 -5.62 -5.34
CA ASN A 286 13.91 -6.51 -6.38
C ASN A 286 12.44 -6.88 -6.14
N GLU A 287 12.04 -7.09 -4.88
CA GLU A 287 10.64 -7.30 -4.50
C GLU A 287 9.79 -6.06 -4.82
N LEU A 288 10.22 -4.86 -4.41
CA LEU A 288 9.55 -3.59 -4.75
C LEU A 288 9.32 -3.44 -6.26
N MET A 289 10.30 -3.85 -7.07
CA MET A 289 10.19 -3.78 -8.53
C MET A 289 9.22 -4.82 -9.11
N LYS A 290 8.91 -5.90 -8.39
CA LYS A 290 7.98 -6.95 -8.85
C LYS A 290 6.53 -6.72 -8.39
N GLU A 291 6.30 -5.99 -7.30
CA GLU A 291 4.98 -5.76 -6.72
C GLU A 291 3.88 -5.35 -7.71
N PRO A 292 4.12 -4.44 -8.68
CA PRO A 292 3.04 -4.03 -9.59
C PRO A 292 2.58 -5.16 -10.52
N MET A 293 3.49 -6.06 -10.90
CA MET A 293 3.15 -7.21 -11.76
C MET A 293 2.34 -8.26 -10.99
N VAL A 294 2.50 -8.35 -9.66
CA VAL A 294 1.68 -9.25 -8.83
C VAL A 294 0.22 -8.82 -8.84
N LEU A 295 -0.04 -7.51 -8.78
CA LEU A 295 -1.40 -6.96 -8.84
C LEU A 295 -1.99 -7.08 -10.25
N GLN A 296 -1.23 -6.72 -11.29
CA GLN A 296 -1.64 -6.92 -12.69
C GLN A 296 -2.04 -8.38 -12.97
N GLN A 297 -1.27 -9.35 -12.45
CA GLN A 297 -1.61 -10.77 -12.60
C GLN A 297 -2.92 -11.13 -11.91
N GLY A 298 -3.22 -10.56 -10.73
CA GLY A 298 -4.50 -10.76 -10.06
C GLY A 298 -5.69 -10.28 -10.88
N LEU A 299 -5.57 -9.13 -11.55
CA LEU A 299 -6.60 -8.62 -12.46
C LEU A 299 -6.81 -9.54 -13.67
N VAL A 300 -5.71 -10.05 -14.23
CA VAL A 300 -5.75 -11.05 -15.31
C VAL A 300 -6.43 -12.35 -14.85
N ASP A 301 -6.18 -12.77 -13.61
CA ASP A 301 -6.83 -13.95 -13.03
C ASP A 301 -8.35 -13.75 -12.88
N LEU A 302 -8.81 -12.55 -12.52
CA LEU A 302 -10.25 -12.22 -12.51
C LEU A 302 -10.90 -12.39 -13.89
N CYS A 303 -10.21 -12.01 -14.97
CA CYS A 303 -10.71 -12.19 -16.34
C CYS A 303 -10.91 -13.67 -16.69
N LEU A 304 -10.01 -14.52 -16.20
CA LEU A 304 -10.09 -15.95 -16.37
C LEU A 304 -11.29 -16.53 -15.62
N TYR A 305 -11.55 -16.07 -14.39
CA TYR A 305 -12.72 -16.53 -13.63
C TYR A 305 -14.05 -16.04 -14.24
N LEU A 306 -14.11 -14.79 -14.70
CA LEU A 306 -15.28 -14.26 -15.40
C LEU A 306 -15.57 -15.01 -16.70
N GLY A 307 -14.57 -15.20 -17.57
CA GLY A 307 -14.80 -15.94 -18.81
C GLY A 307 -15.13 -17.40 -18.58
N LYS A 308 -14.58 -18.03 -17.52
CA LYS A 308 -14.90 -19.43 -17.18
C LYS A 308 -16.33 -19.61 -16.67
N TYR A 309 -16.82 -18.72 -15.81
CA TYR A 309 -18.06 -18.95 -15.05
C TYR A 309 -19.23 -18.05 -15.47
N SER A 310 -18.97 -16.92 -16.12
CA SER A 310 -19.98 -15.91 -16.47
C SER A 310 -20.05 -15.62 -17.98
N PHE A 311 -18.95 -15.77 -18.72
CA PHE A 311 -18.87 -15.47 -20.15
C PHE A 311 -18.24 -16.63 -20.94
N ASP A 312 -17.24 -16.33 -21.78
CA ASP A 312 -16.58 -17.29 -22.66
C ASP A 312 -15.08 -17.01 -22.81
N HIS A 313 -14.42 -17.83 -23.62
CA HIS A 313 -12.99 -17.73 -23.89
C HIS A 313 -12.60 -16.44 -24.61
N GLU A 314 -13.44 -15.97 -25.55
CA GLU A 314 -13.19 -14.74 -26.30
C GLU A 314 -13.18 -13.52 -25.37
N PHE A 315 -14.13 -13.46 -24.43
CA PHE A 315 -14.13 -12.46 -23.36
C PHE A 315 -12.81 -12.48 -22.58
N THR A 316 -12.33 -13.65 -22.15
CA THR A 316 -11.08 -13.74 -21.39
C THR A 316 -9.89 -13.21 -22.19
N LEU A 317 -9.76 -13.56 -23.47
CA LEU A 317 -8.65 -13.10 -24.30
C LEU A 317 -8.67 -11.58 -24.47
N PHE A 318 -9.83 -11.03 -24.82
CA PHE A 318 -9.99 -9.59 -25.03
C PHE A 318 -9.78 -8.79 -23.74
N ALA A 319 -10.47 -9.18 -22.64
CA ALA A 319 -10.37 -8.47 -21.37
C ALA A 319 -8.93 -8.44 -20.84
N ARG A 320 -8.20 -9.56 -20.95
CA ARG A 320 -6.78 -9.61 -20.53
C ARG A 320 -5.92 -8.62 -21.28
N GLN A 321 -6.05 -8.55 -22.61
CA GLN A 321 -5.28 -7.60 -23.42
C GLN A 321 -5.56 -6.15 -23.01
N GLU A 322 -6.85 -5.80 -22.86
CA GLU A 322 -7.26 -4.45 -22.47
C GLU A 322 -6.75 -4.05 -21.07
N ILE A 323 -6.80 -4.98 -20.11
CA ILE A 323 -6.37 -4.73 -18.73
C ILE A 323 -4.86 -4.65 -18.62
N GLU A 324 -4.12 -5.55 -19.28
CA GLU A 324 -2.65 -5.52 -19.31
C GLU A 324 -2.17 -4.20 -19.96
N PHE A 325 -2.78 -3.81 -21.10
CA PHE A 325 -2.49 -2.54 -21.76
C PHE A 325 -2.80 -1.35 -20.84
N THR A 326 -3.99 -1.32 -20.24
CA THR A 326 -4.42 -0.23 -19.36
C THR A 326 -3.51 -0.10 -18.15
N PHE A 327 -3.21 -1.21 -17.46
CA PHE A 327 -2.33 -1.20 -16.30
C PHE A 327 -0.93 -0.67 -16.66
N GLN A 328 -0.31 -1.22 -17.72
CA GLN A 328 1.05 -0.84 -18.11
C GLN A 328 1.15 0.62 -18.56
N LYS A 329 0.18 1.08 -19.37
CA LYS A 329 0.11 2.47 -19.82
C LYS A 329 -0.03 3.41 -18.63
N THR A 330 -1.04 3.20 -17.79
CA THR A 330 -1.29 4.06 -16.63
C THR A 330 -0.18 3.99 -15.60
N PHE A 331 0.43 2.83 -15.37
CA PHE A 331 1.55 2.68 -14.44
C PHE A 331 2.76 3.50 -14.90
N ARG A 332 3.09 3.44 -16.20
CA ARG A 332 4.19 4.20 -16.77
C ARG A 332 3.95 5.70 -16.69
N GLU A 333 2.76 6.16 -17.08
CA GLU A 333 2.34 7.56 -16.99
C GLU A 333 2.38 8.08 -15.54
N ALA A 334 1.83 7.30 -14.60
CA ALA A 334 1.87 7.62 -13.18
C ALA A 334 3.31 7.70 -12.65
N CYS A 335 4.21 6.80 -13.05
CA CYS A 335 5.63 6.88 -12.71
C CYS A 335 6.26 8.18 -13.20
N TYR A 336 5.96 8.62 -14.43
CA TYR A 336 6.46 9.89 -14.95
C TYR A 336 6.01 11.08 -14.09
N TYR A 337 4.71 11.21 -13.79
CA TYR A 337 4.22 12.26 -12.90
C TYR A 337 4.88 12.20 -11.52
N CYS A 338 4.98 11.01 -10.94
CA CYS A 338 5.58 10.82 -9.63
C CYS A 338 7.07 11.19 -9.58
N TYR A 339 7.85 10.92 -10.63
CA TYR A 339 9.27 11.30 -10.69
C TYR A 339 9.46 12.78 -11.00
N LEU A 340 8.64 13.37 -11.88
CA LEU A 340 8.67 14.82 -12.15
C LEU A 340 8.44 15.60 -10.85
N GLU A 341 7.49 15.17 -10.03
CA GLU A 341 7.22 15.77 -8.73
C GLU A 341 8.43 15.67 -7.77
N LEU A 342 9.13 14.52 -7.74
CA LEU A 342 10.36 14.38 -6.94
C LEU A 342 11.48 15.32 -7.40
N LEU A 343 11.51 15.61 -8.69
CA LEU A 343 12.47 16.51 -9.33
C LEU A 343 12.05 17.99 -9.23
N GLY A 344 11.00 18.29 -8.45
CA GLY A 344 10.53 19.64 -8.20
C GLY A 344 9.76 20.26 -9.36
N ILE A 345 9.49 19.51 -10.43
CA ILE A 345 8.70 19.98 -11.57
C ILE A 345 7.26 20.20 -11.09
N PRO A 346 6.68 21.40 -11.28
CA PRO A 346 5.32 21.71 -10.83
C PRO A 346 4.33 20.95 -11.71
N VAL A 347 3.99 19.73 -11.31
CA VAL A 347 3.13 18.85 -12.09
C VAL A 347 1.78 19.50 -12.35
N GLU A 348 1.33 20.45 -11.50
CA GLU A 348 0.14 21.32 -11.58
C GLU A 348 0.03 22.11 -12.88
N LEU A 349 1.15 22.43 -13.50
CA LEU A 349 1.21 23.20 -14.75
C LEU A 349 1.22 22.32 -16.00
N LEU A 350 1.33 20.99 -15.84
CA LEU A 350 1.40 20.07 -16.97
C LEU A 350 0.03 19.87 -17.63
N PRO A 351 0.01 19.66 -18.96
CA PRO A 351 -1.21 19.30 -19.69
C PRO A 351 -1.88 18.06 -19.10
N LYS A 352 -3.21 18.00 -19.27
CA LYS A 352 -4.01 16.86 -18.78
C LYS A 352 -3.99 15.67 -19.73
N GLU A 353 -3.80 15.88 -21.04
CA GLU A 353 -3.91 14.80 -22.02
C GLU A 353 -2.67 13.90 -22.12
N ASP A 354 -1.46 14.47 -22.09
CA ASP A 354 -0.21 13.69 -22.14
C ASP A 354 0.98 14.48 -21.56
N ILE A 355 1.96 13.74 -21.07
CA ILE A 355 3.25 14.28 -20.63
C ILE A 355 4.13 14.52 -21.87
N PRO A 356 4.65 15.74 -22.08
CA PRO A 356 5.55 16.04 -23.19
C PRO A 356 6.77 15.12 -23.23
N ASP A 357 7.21 14.75 -24.44
CA ASP A 357 8.35 13.84 -24.63
C ASP A 357 9.64 14.34 -23.97
N VAL A 358 9.85 15.67 -23.94
CA VAL A 358 11.01 16.27 -23.26
C VAL A 358 11.02 15.97 -21.75
N LEU A 359 9.85 15.94 -21.11
CA LEU A 359 9.73 15.62 -19.69
C LEU A 359 9.81 14.10 -19.45
N LYS A 360 9.30 13.29 -20.37
CA LYS A 360 9.51 11.82 -20.35
C LYS A 360 11.00 11.49 -20.44
N GLN A 361 11.74 12.12 -21.35
CA GLN A 361 13.19 11.95 -21.51
C GLN A 361 13.97 12.40 -20.26
N LEU A 362 13.56 13.50 -19.62
CA LEU A 362 14.10 13.94 -18.34
C LEU A 362 13.97 12.84 -17.29
N VAL A 363 12.78 12.26 -17.10
CA VAL A 363 12.58 11.19 -16.12
C VAL A 363 13.37 9.94 -16.49
N ASP A 364 13.33 9.50 -17.76
CA ASP A 364 14.05 8.31 -18.20
C ASP A 364 15.56 8.45 -17.94
N SER A 365 16.14 9.62 -18.24
CA SER A 365 17.55 9.90 -17.97
C SER A 365 17.88 9.93 -16.48
N PHE A 366 16.97 10.43 -15.64
CA PHE A 366 17.12 10.43 -14.19
C PHE A 366 17.07 9.01 -13.61
N ILE A 367 16.17 8.15 -14.10
CA ILE A 367 16.09 6.74 -13.70
C ILE A 367 17.38 5.99 -14.07
N VAL A 368 17.92 6.24 -15.27
CA VAL A 368 19.21 5.67 -15.70
C VAL A 368 20.33 6.12 -14.77
N LEU A 369 20.38 7.41 -14.40
CA LEU A 369 21.35 7.92 -13.44
C LEU A 369 21.20 7.26 -12.05
N LEU A 370 19.97 7.17 -11.54
CA LEU A 370 19.66 6.55 -10.24
C LEU A 370 20.15 5.09 -10.19
N ASN A 371 19.93 4.32 -11.25
CA ASN A 371 20.33 2.91 -11.32
C ASN A 371 21.86 2.75 -11.39
N ASN A 372 22.55 3.62 -12.14
CA ASN A 372 24.00 3.57 -12.30
C ASN A 372 24.75 4.08 -11.05
N GLN A 373 24.18 5.02 -10.30
CA GLN A 373 24.73 5.55 -9.06
C GLN A 373 24.32 4.76 -7.81
N SER A 374 23.69 3.59 -7.97
CA SER A 374 23.20 2.76 -6.86
C SER A 374 24.28 2.39 -5.84
N TYR A 375 25.55 2.24 -6.23
CA TYR A 375 26.60 2.00 -5.25
C TYR A 375 26.83 3.24 -4.34
N MET A 376 26.90 4.44 -4.92
CA MET A 376 27.17 5.67 -4.16
C MET A 376 25.97 6.12 -3.32
N LEU A 377 24.76 5.92 -3.82
CA LEU A 377 23.54 6.29 -3.12
C LEU A 377 23.30 5.47 -1.85
N TYR A 378 23.88 4.28 -1.74
CA TYR A 378 23.66 3.34 -0.63
C TYR A 378 24.94 3.06 0.19
N HIS A 379 26.04 3.77 -0.09
CA HIS A 379 27.34 3.59 0.57
C HIS A 379 27.82 4.89 1.23
N GLN A 380 27.07 5.43 2.20
CA GLN A 380 27.56 6.48 3.10
C GLN A 380 27.01 6.33 4.52
N GLU A 381 27.89 6.46 5.52
CA GLU A 381 27.51 6.83 6.88
C GLU A 381 27.11 8.32 6.86
N SER A 382 25.85 8.63 6.55
CA SER A 382 25.39 10.01 6.58
C SER A 382 25.40 10.52 8.02
N ASP A 383 26.10 11.62 8.27
CA ASP A 383 25.94 12.41 9.49
C ASP A 383 24.48 12.89 9.62
N LYS A 384 23.94 12.91 10.84
CA LYS A 384 22.49 13.09 11.11
C LYS A 384 21.88 14.44 10.65
N LYS A 385 22.67 15.34 10.08
CA LYS A 385 22.26 16.70 9.69
C LYS A 385 22.42 17.03 8.20
N ASP A 386 22.91 16.10 7.39
CA ASP A 386 23.20 16.38 5.98
C ASP A 386 22.11 15.87 5.02
N ASP A 387 21.98 16.53 3.87
CA ASP A 387 21.14 16.09 2.74
C ASP A 387 21.47 14.62 2.38
N SER A 388 20.44 13.83 2.02
CA SER A 388 20.65 12.44 1.57
C SER A 388 21.47 12.41 0.26
N PRO A 389 22.19 11.31 -0.07
CA PRO A 389 22.92 11.21 -1.33
C PRO A 389 22.04 11.47 -2.57
N LEU A 390 20.81 10.95 -2.56
CA LEU A 390 19.83 11.17 -3.64
C LEU A 390 19.38 12.63 -3.71
N GLN A 391 19.18 13.26 -2.55
CA GLN A 391 18.84 14.69 -2.45
C GLN A 391 19.97 15.57 -2.97
N LYS A 392 21.23 15.32 -2.59
CA LYS A 392 22.41 16.03 -3.08
C LYS A 392 22.51 15.95 -4.61
N MET A 393 22.37 14.74 -5.16
CA MET A 393 22.43 14.51 -6.62
C MET A 393 21.33 15.27 -7.38
N ALA A 394 20.08 15.22 -6.89
CA ALA A 394 18.96 15.94 -7.54
C ALA A 394 19.09 17.47 -7.43
N ILE A 395 19.57 17.98 -6.30
CA ILE A 395 19.84 19.41 -6.11
C ILE A 395 20.99 19.87 -7.01
N GLU A 396 22.03 19.06 -7.17
CA GLU A 396 23.15 19.36 -8.06
C GLU A 396 22.68 19.45 -9.53
N LEU A 397 21.83 18.52 -9.98
CA LEU A 397 21.19 18.62 -11.30
C LEU A 397 20.41 19.93 -11.45
N ALA A 398 19.58 20.27 -10.45
CA ALA A 398 18.79 21.50 -10.50
C ALA A 398 19.67 22.75 -10.54
N ARG A 399 20.70 22.85 -9.69
CA ARG A 399 21.60 24.01 -9.64
C ARG A 399 22.47 24.15 -10.88
N CYS A 400 23.08 23.06 -11.36
CA CYS A 400 23.89 23.06 -12.58
C CYS A 400 23.06 23.38 -13.83
N SER A 401 21.76 23.08 -13.82
CA SER A 401 20.86 23.44 -14.93
C SER A 401 20.60 24.95 -15.01
N CYS A 402 20.76 25.67 -13.90
CA CYS A 402 20.57 27.11 -13.80
C CYS A 402 21.88 27.89 -13.95
N ASP A 403 22.97 27.38 -13.37
CA ASP A 403 24.29 27.98 -13.42
C ASP A 403 25.37 26.89 -13.64
N PRO A 404 25.95 26.80 -14.85
CA PRO A 404 27.02 25.86 -15.15
C PRO A 404 28.27 26.03 -14.27
N ALA A 405 28.48 27.20 -13.64
CA ALA A 405 29.60 27.45 -12.74
C ALA A 405 29.43 26.75 -11.38
N TYR A 406 28.24 26.23 -11.06
CA TYR A 406 27.92 25.63 -9.77
C TYR A 406 28.48 24.21 -9.56
N SER A 407 29.11 23.59 -10.58
CA SER A 407 29.67 22.22 -10.47
C SER A 407 30.74 22.11 -9.37
N SER A 408 30.33 21.87 -8.12
CA SER A 408 31.20 21.81 -6.95
C SER A 408 31.85 20.44 -6.74
N VAL A 409 31.58 19.46 -7.60
CA VAL A 409 32.10 18.09 -7.44
C VAL A 409 32.84 17.65 -8.71
N ASN A 410 34.17 17.46 -8.61
CA ASN A 410 35.02 16.98 -9.71
C ASN A 410 34.59 15.61 -10.29
N HIS A 411 33.75 14.83 -9.58
CA HIS A 411 33.25 13.54 -10.05
C HIS A 411 32.08 13.63 -11.03
N ALA A 412 31.22 14.65 -10.91
CA ALA A 412 30.02 14.80 -11.76
C ALA A 412 30.36 15.15 -13.23
N LYS A 413 31.51 15.78 -13.47
CA LYS A 413 31.98 16.17 -14.81
C LYS A 413 32.34 14.97 -15.71
N ASN A 414 32.63 13.80 -15.13
CA ASN A 414 33.08 12.62 -15.88
C ASN A 414 32.03 11.49 -15.95
N ASP A 415 30.87 11.64 -15.30
CA ASP A 415 29.77 10.68 -15.43
C ASP A 415 28.89 11.04 -16.63
N VAL A 416 28.91 10.17 -17.65
CA VAL A 416 28.10 10.30 -18.86
C VAL A 416 26.61 10.29 -18.52
N ASN A 417 26.17 9.51 -17.53
CA ASN A 417 24.77 9.45 -17.13
C ASN A 417 24.34 10.74 -16.44
N PHE A 418 25.20 11.32 -15.60
CA PHE A 418 24.93 12.62 -14.97
C PHE A 418 24.84 13.72 -16.02
N THR A 419 25.79 13.75 -16.96
CA THR A 419 25.79 14.72 -18.07
C THR A 419 24.53 14.61 -18.93
N ASN A 420 24.10 13.38 -19.24
CA ASN A 420 22.87 13.14 -19.98
C ASN A 420 21.63 13.58 -19.20
N ALA A 421 21.55 13.27 -17.90
CA ALA A 421 20.45 13.70 -17.04
C ALA A 421 20.40 15.22 -16.92
N LEU A 422 21.54 15.89 -16.73
CA LEU A 422 21.64 17.35 -16.68
C LEU A 422 21.14 18.00 -17.98
N ARG A 423 21.54 17.47 -19.14
CA ARG A 423 21.05 17.97 -20.44
C ARG A 423 19.52 17.87 -20.56
N CYS A 424 18.94 16.72 -20.20
CA CYS A 424 17.49 16.54 -20.25
C CYS A 424 16.79 17.43 -19.21
N PHE A 425 17.40 17.65 -18.05
CA PHE A 425 16.90 18.57 -17.02
C PHE A 425 16.84 20.01 -17.53
N ILE A 426 17.91 20.49 -18.17
CA ILE A 426 17.96 21.81 -18.82
C ILE A 426 16.85 21.94 -19.87
N GLN A 427 16.70 20.94 -20.74
CA GLN A 427 15.66 20.95 -21.77
C GLN A 427 14.24 20.97 -21.16
N GLY A 428 14.01 20.21 -20.09
CA GLY A 428 12.73 20.20 -19.38
C GLY A 428 12.40 21.55 -18.74
N ILE A 429 13.38 22.20 -18.09
CA ILE A 429 13.21 23.57 -17.55
C ILE A 429 12.94 24.57 -18.66
N GLN A 430 13.70 24.53 -19.75
CA GLN A 430 13.48 25.42 -20.89
C GLN A 430 12.07 25.26 -21.45
N TRP A 431 11.59 24.02 -21.58
CA TRP A 431 10.22 23.74 -22.02
C TRP A 431 9.18 24.31 -21.04
N LEU A 432 9.36 24.13 -19.73
CA LEU A 432 8.47 24.70 -18.70
C LEU A 432 8.41 26.24 -18.78
N ILE A 433 9.57 26.89 -18.92
CA ILE A 433 9.64 28.35 -19.03
C ILE A 433 8.97 28.82 -20.33
N GLN A 434 9.20 28.12 -21.44
CA GLN A 434 8.66 28.54 -22.74
C GLN A 434 7.15 28.30 -22.87
N THR A 435 6.64 27.23 -22.26
CA THR A 435 5.26 26.76 -22.47
C THR A 435 4.32 27.20 -21.34
N CYS A 436 4.73 27.03 -20.08
CA CYS A 436 3.85 27.32 -18.94
C CYS A 436 3.97 28.77 -18.46
N ILE A 437 5.17 29.37 -18.51
CA ILE A 437 5.40 30.73 -17.97
C ILE A 437 5.08 31.84 -18.97
N LYS A 438 5.09 31.57 -20.29
CA LYS A 438 4.69 32.57 -21.29
C LYS A 438 3.18 32.79 -21.38
N GLU A 439 2.38 31.85 -20.88
CA GLU A 439 0.91 31.95 -20.87
C GLU A 439 0.37 32.57 -19.56
N GLU A 440 1.14 32.51 -18.46
CA GLU A 440 0.84 33.17 -17.18
C GLU A 440 1.81 34.34 -16.95
N GLU A 441 1.38 35.58 -17.25
CA GLU A 441 2.20 36.82 -17.27
C GLU A 441 2.93 37.21 -15.94
N ASN A 442 2.95 36.37 -14.90
CA ASN A 442 3.43 36.73 -13.55
C ASN A 442 4.37 35.72 -12.86
N ILE A 443 4.90 34.68 -13.53
CA ILE A 443 5.85 33.75 -12.87
C ILE A 443 7.30 34.25 -13.01
N ASP A 444 7.90 34.68 -11.89
CA ASP A 444 9.34 34.94 -11.80
C ASP A 444 10.14 33.62 -11.90
N ILE A 445 10.98 33.50 -12.93
CA ILE A 445 11.83 32.33 -13.18
C ILE A 445 12.73 32.03 -11.97
N LYS A 446 13.28 33.05 -11.30
CA LYS A 446 14.15 32.84 -10.14
C LYS A 446 13.38 32.26 -8.96
N SER A 447 12.17 32.75 -8.73
CA SER A 447 11.24 32.18 -7.75
C SER A 447 10.88 30.74 -8.09
N LEU A 448 10.57 30.41 -9.35
CA LEU A 448 10.26 29.04 -9.78
C LEU A 448 11.41 28.09 -9.45
N LEU A 449 12.64 28.42 -9.87
CA LEU A 449 13.82 27.58 -9.65
C LEU A 449 14.11 27.38 -8.16
N THR A 450 13.90 28.43 -7.36
CA THR A 450 14.03 28.35 -5.89
C THR A 450 12.99 27.40 -5.29
N HIS A 451 11.74 27.46 -5.77
CA HIS A 451 10.68 26.55 -5.35
C HIS A 451 10.98 25.10 -5.76
N MET A 452 11.49 24.88 -6.98
CA MET A 452 11.90 23.54 -7.44
C MET A 452 12.96 22.94 -6.51
N GLU A 453 14.01 23.69 -6.16
CA GLU A 453 15.05 23.21 -5.24
C GLU A 453 14.49 22.89 -3.85
N GLN A 454 13.67 23.78 -3.29
CA GLN A 454 13.03 23.55 -1.99
C GLN A 454 12.12 22.32 -2.02
N HIS A 455 11.43 22.09 -3.13
CA HIS A 455 10.57 20.93 -3.32
C HIS A 455 11.40 19.64 -3.36
N ILE A 456 12.50 19.61 -4.13
CA ILE A 456 13.45 18.48 -4.16
C ILE A 456 13.95 18.18 -2.75
N ARG A 457 14.36 19.20 -1.99
CA ARG A 457 14.82 19.05 -0.59
C ARG A 457 13.79 18.38 0.29
N LYS A 458 12.52 18.82 0.20
CA LYS A 458 11.42 18.22 0.98
C LYS A 458 11.15 16.78 0.57
N ARG A 459 11.06 16.48 -0.74
CA ARG A 459 10.68 15.15 -1.23
C ARG A 459 11.75 14.08 -1.08
N LEU A 460 13.02 14.49 -1.13
CA LEU A 460 14.16 13.59 -1.03
C LEU A 460 14.87 13.66 0.32
N GLN A 461 14.23 14.27 1.33
CA GLN A 461 14.76 14.32 2.69
C GLN A 461 14.98 12.91 3.28
N PRO A 462 16.00 12.72 4.14
CA PRO A 462 16.30 11.43 4.76
C PRO A 462 15.11 10.83 5.51
N ARG A 463 14.94 9.50 5.43
CA ARG A 463 13.72 8.81 5.94
C ARG A 463 14.01 7.84 7.09
N LYS A 464 15.10 8.05 7.83
CA LYS A 464 15.54 7.16 8.91
C LYS A 464 14.49 6.94 10.00
N CYS A 465 13.70 7.96 10.30
CA CYS A 465 12.60 7.88 11.26
C CYS A 465 11.45 6.93 10.83
N LEU A 466 11.38 6.58 9.54
CA LEU A 466 10.39 5.66 8.97
C LEU A 466 10.96 4.26 8.71
N GLU A 467 12.22 4.02 9.07
CA GLU A 467 12.80 2.69 8.97
C GLU A 467 12.07 1.73 9.90
N LYS A 468 11.79 0.54 9.38
CA LYS A 468 11.00 -0.46 10.10
C LYS A 468 11.58 -0.82 11.47
N ILE A 469 12.89 -1.02 11.56
CA ILE A 469 13.58 -1.38 12.81
C ILE A 469 13.45 -0.23 13.82
N TYR A 470 13.75 1.00 13.38
CA TYR A 470 13.63 2.18 14.23
C TYR A 470 12.21 2.37 14.77
N MET A 471 11.19 2.26 13.92
CA MET A 471 9.79 2.35 14.35
C MET A 471 9.40 1.22 15.30
N TYR A 472 9.83 -0.03 15.02
CA TYR A 472 9.56 -1.18 15.88
C TYR A 472 10.16 -0.98 17.28
N GLU A 473 11.41 -0.51 17.36
CA GLU A 473 12.08 -0.20 18.62
C GLU A 473 11.33 0.89 19.39
N LYS A 474 10.96 2.00 18.73
CA LYS A 474 10.22 3.09 19.38
C LYS A 474 8.85 2.65 19.91
N ILE A 475 8.14 1.84 19.15
CA ILE A 475 6.85 1.29 19.58
C ILE A 475 7.06 0.31 20.74
N ALA A 476 8.08 -0.56 20.66
CA ALA A 476 8.38 -1.53 21.71
C ALA A 476 8.78 -0.85 23.02
N ASP A 477 9.62 0.18 22.98
CA ASP A 477 10.05 0.93 24.17
C ASP A 477 8.84 1.59 24.87
N LEU A 478 7.95 2.24 24.11
CA LEU A 478 6.70 2.79 24.67
C LEU A 478 5.84 1.71 25.33
N LEU A 479 5.68 0.56 24.66
CA LEU A 479 4.90 -0.55 25.19
C LEU A 479 5.53 -1.17 26.44
N ASP A 480 6.85 -1.29 26.51
CA ASP A 480 7.56 -1.88 27.64
C ASP A 480 7.55 -0.96 28.87
N GLU A 481 7.74 0.34 28.67
CA GLU A 481 7.77 1.34 29.75
C GLU A 481 6.38 1.63 30.34
N HIS A 482 5.33 1.59 29.50
CA HIS A 482 4.00 2.09 29.86
C HIS A 482 2.88 1.07 29.62
N SER A 483 3.19 -0.23 29.62
CA SER A 483 2.23 -1.29 29.23
C SER A 483 0.89 -1.25 29.95
N ASP A 484 0.86 -0.75 31.19
CA ASP A 484 -0.31 -0.70 32.07
C ASP A 484 -0.94 0.69 32.15
N ASP A 485 -0.29 1.73 31.60
CA ASP A 485 -0.84 3.09 31.47
C ASP A 485 -1.38 3.30 30.05
N HIS A 486 -2.59 2.79 29.84
CA HIS A 486 -3.22 2.82 28.52
C HIS A 486 -3.62 4.23 28.06
N ILE A 487 -3.82 5.18 28.98
CA ILE A 487 -4.14 6.57 28.65
C ILE A 487 -2.89 7.24 28.09
N TYR A 488 -1.75 7.07 28.76
CA TYR A 488 -0.47 7.55 28.25
C TYR A 488 -0.12 6.93 26.89
N LEU A 489 -0.32 5.62 26.72
CA LEU A 489 -0.07 4.96 25.42
C LEU A 489 -0.93 5.56 24.30
N GLN A 490 -2.21 5.86 24.54
CA GLN A 490 -3.08 6.51 23.56
C GLN A 490 -2.54 7.88 23.15
N GLU A 491 -2.12 8.70 24.10
CA GLU A 491 -1.55 10.02 23.82
C GLU A 491 -0.23 9.89 23.05
N ALA A 492 0.69 9.05 23.54
CA ALA A 492 2.00 8.84 22.94
C ALA A 492 1.90 8.35 21.49
N PHE A 493 1.03 7.37 21.21
CA PHE A 493 0.83 6.87 19.85
C PHE A 493 0.08 7.86 18.95
N SER A 494 -0.81 8.68 19.50
CA SER A 494 -1.45 9.76 18.74
C SER A 494 -0.43 10.82 18.32
N VAL A 495 0.47 11.22 19.23
CA VAL A 495 1.58 12.15 18.93
C VAL A 495 2.54 11.55 17.90
N MET A 496 2.88 10.26 18.03
CA MET A 496 3.71 9.55 17.06
C MET A 496 3.06 9.51 15.67
N GLY A 497 1.75 9.22 15.61
CA GLY A 497 0.96 9.24 14.38
C GLY A 497 0.93 10.61 13.70
N ALA A 498 0.66 11.67 14.47
CA ALA A 498 0.64 13.04 13.94
C ALA A 498 1.99 13.47 13.36
N ARG A 499 3.10 13.14 14.05
CA ARG A 499 4.46 13.40 13.53
C ARG A 499 4.72 12.64 12.23
N MET A 500 4.32 11.37 12.18
CA MET A 500 4.49 10.54 10.99
C MET A 500 3.67 11.05 9.81
N GLN A 501 2.43 11.48 10.03
CA GLN A 501 1.58 12.09 9.00
C GLN A 501 2.19 13.39 8.46
N PHE A 502 2.62 14.29 9.35
CA PHE A 502 3.26 15.54 8.96
C PHE A 502 4.50 15.28 8.09
N PHE A 503 5.41 14.42 8.57
CA PHE A 503 6.60 14.03 7.81
C PHE A 503 6.23 13.39 6.47
N SER A 504 5.22 12.52 6.45
CA SER A 504 4.78 11.82 5.23
C SER A 504 4.25 12.79 4.17
N ARG A 505 3.47 13.82 4.56
CA ARG A 505 3.01 14.86 3.63
C ARG A 505 4.17 15.64 3.02
N GLU A 506 5.18 15.97 3.82
CA GLU A 506 6.35 16.73 3.35
C GLU A 506 7.30 15.86 2.51
N ALA A 507 7.59 14.63 2.92
CA ALA A 507 8.57 13.76 2.29
C ALA A 507 8.02 13.00 1.07
N PHE A 508 6.76 12.58 1.10
CA PHE A 508 6.17 11.80 -0.01
C PHE A 508 5.30 12.65 -0.92
N GLY A 509 4.71 13.72 -0.40
CA GLY A 509 3.73 14.51 -1.15
C GLY A 509 2.40 13.79 -1.31
N HIS A 510 1.56 14.35 -2.17
CA HIS A 510 0.29 13.77 -2.56
C HIS A 510 0.05 14.10 -4.03
N ILE A 511 -0.39 13.10 -4.80
CA ILE A 511 -0.76 13.27 -6.20
C ILE A 511 -2.17 12.74 -6.35
N SER A 512 -3.08 13.60 -6.78
CA SER A 512 -4.48 13.24 -7.00
C SER A 512 -4.67 12.67 -8.41
N PRO A 513 -5.04 11.38 -8.56
CA PRO A 513 -5.26 10.75 -9.88
C PRO A 513 -6.40 11.38 -10.65
N SER A 514 -7.40 11.93 -9.94
CA SER A 514 -8.59 12.57 -10.54
C SER A 514 -8.24 13.70 -11.51
N ARG A 515 -7.02 14.23 -11.42
CA ARG A 515 -6.49 15.23 -12.33
C ARG A 515 -6.08 14.67 -13.70
N PHE A 516 -5.76 13.39 -13.78
CA PHE A 516 -5.14 12.70 -14.92
C PHE A 516 -6.02 11.59 -15.49
N THR A 517 -7.09 11.23 -14.79
CA THR A 517 -8.16 10.36 -15.32
C THR A 517 -9.10 11.20 -16.18
N LEU A 518 -9.06 10.99 -17.49
CA LEU A 518 -10.11 11.40 -18.45
C LEU A 518 -11.35 10.50 -18.32
#